data_AF-T0L2T3-F1
#
_entry.id   AF-T0L2T3-F1
#
_cell.length_a   1.000
_cell.length_b   1.000
_cell.length_c   1.000
_cell.angle_alpha   90.00
_cell.angle_beta   90.00
_cell.angle_gamma   90.00
#
_symmetry.space_group_name_H-M   'P 1'
#
loop_
_entity.id
_entity.type
_entity.pdbx_description
1 polymer ?
#
loop_
_entity_poly.entity_id
_entity_poly.type
_entity_poly.pdbx_seq_one_letter_code
_entity_poly.pdbx_strand_id
1 'polypeptide(L)'
;MSCSWLPNGGQLLWAPISKVSGEDAKKQHDVAKNLITKYGFDYLGAFAVGMRELHHVIGIPYRLDVPDDVTRIRKLAHELIKETTAHGWGQFRAHTALMDPVADAFNWNDNAQMQLNEAIKNALDPNGIIAPGKNGVWPASYDKKKWVLDGN
;
A
#
# COMPACT_ATOMS: atom_id res chain seq x y z
N MET A 1 -9.96 -10.94 -5.64
CA MET A 1 -11.40 -11.08 -5.37
C MET A 1 -12.12 -10.40 -6.53
N SER A 2 -13.03 -11.07 -7.23
CA SER A 2 -13.77 -10.45 -8.35
C SER A 2 -14.69 -9.37 -7.78
N CYS A 3 -14.58 -8.15 -8.31
CA CYS A 3 -15.43 -7.04 -7.93
C CYS A 3 -16.52 -6.86 -8.98
N SER A 4 -17.79 -7.10 -8.62
CA SER A 4 -18.91 -7.00 -9.56
C SER A 4 -19.41 -5.56 -9.77
N TRP A 5 -18.71 -4.55 -9.24
CA TRP A 5 -19.02 -3.13 -9.48
C TRP A 5 -18.84 -2.74 -10.94
N LEU A 6 -17.83 -3.33 -11.61
CA LEU A 6 -17.54 -3.14 -13.04
C LEU A 6 -17.51 -4.50 -13.76
N PRO A 7 -17.82 -4.55 -15.06
CA PRO A 7 -17.55 -5.73 -15.88
C PRO A 7 -16.06 -6.10 -15.83
N ASN A 8 -15.73 -7.37 -15.64
CA ASN A 8 -14.33 -7.83 -15.47
C ASN A 8 -13.56 -7.05 -14.38
N GLY A 9 -14.25 -6.68 -13.30
CA GLY A 9 -13.72 -5.84 -12.24
C GLY A 9 -12.73 -6.56 -11.31
N GLY A 10 -11.57 -5.93 -11.13
CA GLY A 10 -10.66 -6.15 -10.03
C GLY A 10 -10.81 -5.06 -8.97
N GLN A 11 -10.02 -5.15 -7.90
CA GLN A 11 -9.99 -4.13 -6.87
C GLN A 11 -8.59 -3.99 -6.29
N LEU A 12 -8.12 -2.74 -6.15
CA LEU A 12 -6.99 -2.42 -5.29
C LEU A 12 -7.53 -2.01 -3.92
N LEU A 13 -7.05 -2.67 -2.87
CA LEU A 13 -7.34 -2.28 -1.49
C LEU A 13 -6.26 -1.33 -1.00
N TRP A 14 -6.68 -0.14 -0.59
CA TRP A 14 -5.87 0.88 0.07
C TRP A 14 -6.44 1.11 1.46
N ALA A 15 -5.60 1.25 2.48
CA ALA A 15 -6.00 1.16 3.89
C ALA A 15 -5.04 1.90 4.82
N PRO A 16 -4.93 3.24 4.71
CA PRO A 16 -4.17 4.04 5.64
C PRO A 16 -4.86 4.06 7.01
N ILE A 17 -4.07 4.28 8.05
CA ILE A 17 -4.57 4.48 9.40
C ILE A 17 -4.84 5.97 9.65
N SER A 18 -5.96 6.27 10.30
CA SER A 18 -6.30 7.61 10.79
C SER A 18 -6.49 7.62 12.30
N LYS A 19 -6.45 8.80 12.90
CA LYS A 19 -6.86 9.00 14.29
C LYS A 19 -8.39 8.92 14.38
N VAL A 20 -8.89 8.61 15.58
CA VAL A 20 -10.34 8.68 15.87
C VAL A 20 -10.73 10.14 16.10
N SER A 21 -10.69 10.93 15.03
CA SER A 21 -11.02 12.35 14.99
C SER A 21 -11.75 12.66 13.69
N GLY A 22 -12.81 13.47 13.77
CA GLY A 22 -13.54 13.92 12.60
C GLY A 22 -12.67 14.73 11.63
N GLU A 23 -11.73 15.52 12.15
CA GLU A 23 -10.82 16.33 11.34
C GLU A 23 -9.86 15.44 10.53
N ASP A 24 -9.18 14.50 11.18
CA ASP A 24 -8.25 13.58 10.53
C ASP A 24 -8.96 12.65 9.55
N ALA A 25 -10.11 12.09 9.94
CA ALA A 25 -10.93 11.23 9.07
C ALA A 25 -11.42 11.98 7.83
N LYS A 26 -11.91 13.22 8.00
CA LYS A 26 -12.37 14.04 6.86
C LYS A 26 -11.21 14.39 5.94
N LYS A 27 -10.06 14.82 6.50
CA LYS A 27 -8.88 15.18 5.72
C LYS A 27 -8.38 14.00 4.89
N GLN A 28 -8.24 12.82 5.52
CA GLN A 28 -7.81 11.61 4.83
C GLN A 28 -8.83 11.16 3.75
N HIS A 29 -10.13 11.25 4.05
CA HIS A 29 -11.20 11.04 3.07
C HIS A 29 -11.06 11.96 1.86
N ASP A 30 -10.95 13.27 2.07
CA ASP A 30 -10.96 14.25 0.98
C ASP A 30 -9.71 14.10 0.09
N VAL A 31 -8.53 13.90 0.68
CA VAL A 31 -7.29 13.65 -0.06
C VAL A 31 -7.42 12.40 -0.92
N ALA A 32 -7.84 11.28 -0.32
CA ALA A 32 -7.97 10.02 -1.05
C ALA A 32 -9.03 10.12 -2.16
N LYS A 33 -10.21 10.69 -1.85
CA LYS A 33 -11.30 10.84 -2.82
C LYS A 33 -10.87 11.71 -4.00
N ASN A 34 -10.27 12.88 -3.75
CA ASN A 34 -9.84 13.78 -4.81
C ASN A 34 -8.78 13.14 -5.72
N LEU A 35 -7.84 12.40 -5.13
CA LEU A 35 -6.80 11.72 -5.90
C LEU A 35 -7.37 10.56 -6.71
N ILE A 36 -8.22 9.72 -6.11
CA ILE A 36 -8.86 8.58 -6.79
C ILE A 36 -9.72 9.06 -7.96
N THR A 37 -10.52 10.13 -7.78
CA THR A 37 -11.35 10.68 -8.85
C THR A 37 -10.56 11.41 -9.93
N LYS A 38 -9.46 12.10 -9.57
CA LYS A 38 -8.50 12.67 -10.55
C LYS A 38 -7.95 11.60 -11.49
N TYR A 39 -7.73 10.39 -10.98
CA TYR A 39 -7.31 9.24 -11.78
C TYR A 39 -8.46 8.54 -12.51
N GLY A 40 -9.71 9.01 -12.39
CA GLY A 40 -10.86 8.48 -13.11
C GLY A 40 -11.42 7.17 -12.53
N PHE A 41 -11.26 6.93 -11.23
CA PHE A 41 -11.84 5.78 -10.53
C PHE A 41 -12.89 6.20 -9.50
N ASP A 42 -13.77 5.26 -9.16
CA ASP A 42 -14.76 5.45 -8.10
C ASP A 42 -14.11 5.30 -6.72
N TYR A 43 -14.44 6.23 -5.82
CA TYR A 43 -14.11 6.12 -4.41
C TYR A 43 -15.15 5.26 -3.69
N LEU A 44 -14.75 4.09 -3.17
CA LEU A 44 -15.58 3.26 -2.30
C LEU A 44 -14.80 2.99 -1.00
N GLY A 45 -15.08 3.77 0.04
CA GLY A 45 -14.36 3.70 1.31
C GLY A 45 -15.28 3.42 2.51
N ALA A 46 -14.72 2.75 3.51
CA ALA A 46 -15.31 2.56 4.82
C ALA A 46 -14.25 2.77 5.91
N PHE A 47 -14.68 3.25 7.08
CA PHE A 47 -13.82 3.28 8.26
C PHE A 47 -14.21 2.12 9.18
N ALA A 48 -13.26 1.26 9.53
CA ALA A 48 -13.41 0.34 10.65
C ALA A 48 -12.88 1.03 11.91
N VAL A 49 -13.73 1.13 12.93
CA VAL A 49 -13.45 1.91 14.15
C VAL A 49 -12.76 1.01 15.17
N GLY A 50 -11.47 1.25 15.38
CA GLY A 50 -10.73 0.70 16.51
C GLY A 50 -10.87 1.56 17.77
N MET A 51 -10.17 1.17 18.84
CA MET A 51 -10.23 1.89 20.13
C MET A 51 -9.62 3.30 20.04
N ARG A 52 -8.55 3.47 19.27
CA ARG A 52 -7.77 4.72 19.15
C ARG A 52 -7.32 5.02 17.72
N GLU A 53 -7.77 4.22 16.77
CA GLU A 53 -7.44 4.37 15.35
C GLU A 53 -8.67 4.06 14.50
N LEU A 54 -8.64 4.54 13.25
CA LEU A 54 -9.55 4.14 12.21
C LEU A 54 -8.76 3.48 11.09
N HIS A 55 -9.16 2.28 10.68
CA HIS A 55 -8.71 1.70 9.42
C HIS A 55 -9.56 2.29 8.29
N HIS A 56 -8.97 3.13 7.45
CA HIS A 56 -9.66 3.72 6.31
C HIS A 56 -9.58 2.81 5.09
N VAL A 57 -10.42 1.78 5.05
CA VAL A 57 -10.39 0.77 3.99
C VAL A 57 -11.10 1.30 2.74
N ILE A 58 -10.31 1.59 1.71
CA ILE A 58 -10.76 2.04 0.40
C ILE A 58 -10.57 0.90 -0.60
N GLY A 59 -11.66 0.51 -1.22
CA GLY A 59 -11.67 -0.43 -2.31
C GLY A 59 -11.84 0.27 -3.64
N ILE A 60 -10.79 0.30 -4.46
CA ILE A 60 -10.79 1.02 -5.73
C ILE A 60 -11.05 0.02 -6.87
N PRO A 61 -12.29 -0.05 -7.41
CA PRO A 61 -12.60 -0.95 -8.52
C PRO A 61 -11.97 -0.43 -9.81
N TYR A 62 -11.50 -1.35 -10.64
CA TYR A 62 -10.98 -1.04 -11.97
C TYR A 62 -11.18 -2.25 -12.90
N ARG A 63 -11.21 -2.01 -14.21
CA ARG A 63 -11.36 -3.10 -15.18
C ARG A 63 -10.04 -3.79 -15.47
N LEU A 64 -9.99 -5.10 -15.29
CA LEU A 64 -8.79 -5.90 -15.57
C LEU A 64 -8.52 -6.07 -17.06
N ASP A 65 -9.56 -5.96 -17.89
CA ASP A 65 -9.53 -6.10 -19.34
C ASP A 65 -9.28 -4.78 -20.09
N VAL A 66 -9.10 -3.67 -19.37
CA VAL A 66 -8.74 -2.36 -19.93
C VAL A 66 -7.29 -2.04 -19.54
N PRO A 67 -6.32 -2.14 -20.46
CA PRO A 67 -4.90 -1.92 -20.13
C PRO A 67 -4.61 -0.55 -19.51
N ASP A 68 -5.30 0.50 -19.97
CA ASP A 68 -5.14 1.84 -19.42
C ASP A 68 -5.60 1.94 -17.95
N ASP A 69 -6.67 1.26 -17.56
CA ASP A 69 -7.11 1.18 -16.14
C ASP A 69 -6.01 0.57 -15.28
N VAL A 70 -5.36 -0.50 -15.77
CA VAL A 70 -4.26 -1.18 -15.06
C VAL A 70 -3.05 -0.26 -14.92
N THR A 71 -2.73 0.54 -15.94
CA THR A 71 -1.64 1.52 -15.86
C THR A 71 -1.99 2.67 -14.91
N ARG A 72 -3.21 3.22 -14.98
CA ARG A 72 -3.67 4.31 -14.12
C ARG A 72 -3.74 3.90 -12.65
N ILE A 73 -4.24 2.70 -12.35
CA ILE A 73 -4.36 2.22 -10.96
C ILE A 73 -2.98 2.00 -10.31
N ARG A 74 -1.98 1.54 -11.07
CA ARG A 74 -0.59 1.42 -10.58
C ARG A 74 -0.01 2.78 -10.24
N LYS A 75 -0.13 3.76 -11.16
CA LYS A 75 0.33 5.14 -10.93
C LYS A 75 -0.37 5.77 -9.71
N LEU A 76 -1.69 5.62 -9.61
CA LEU A 76 -2.48 6.06 -8.47
C LEU A 76 -1.97 5.44 -7.16
N ALA A 77 -1.65 4.15 -7.14
CA ALA A 77 -1.14 3.49 -5.93
C ALA A 77 0.18 4.12 -5.43
N HIS A 78 1.10 4.44 -6.34
CA HIS A 78 2.35 5.13 -5.97
C HIS A 78 2.12 6.57 -5.53
N GLU A 79 1.18 7.31 -6.12
CA GLU A 79 0.82 8.66 -5.67
C GLU A 79 0.13 8.63 -4.30
N LEU A 80 -0.76 7.65 -4.06
CA LEU A 80 -1.38 7.43 -2.74
C LEU A 80 -0.33 7.14 -1.65
N ILE A 81 0.70 6.31 -1.93
CA ILE A 81 1.80 6.09 -0.99
C ILE A 81 2.45 7.44 -0.64
N LYS A 82 2.87 8.21 -1.65
CA LYS A 82 3.55 9.50 -1.43
C LYS A 82 2.70 10.48 -0.62
N GLU A 83 1.44 10.64 -1.00
CA GLU A 83 0.52 11.59 -0.34
C GLU A 83 0.22 11.17 1.10
N THR A 84 -0.04 9.88 1.35
CA THR A 84 -0.30 9.39 2.71
C THR A 84 0.93 9.49 3.60
N THR A 85 2.13 9.14 3.09
CA THR A 85 3.40 9.31 3.81
C THR A 85 3.67 10.78 4.16
N ALA A 86 3.45 11.72 3.22
CA ALA A 86 3.64 13.15 3.46
C ALA A 86 2.72 13.70 4.56
N HIS A 87 1.55 13.09 4.75
CA HIS A 87 0.63 13.41 5.84
C HIS A 87 0.85 12.62 7.13
N GLY A 88 1.83 11.71 7.16
CA GLY A 88 2.10 10.85 8.32
C GLY A 88 1.11 9.71 8.51
N TRP A 89 0.39 9.32 7.45
CA TRP A 89 -0.55 8.20 7.47
C TRP A 89 0.11 6.94 6.93
N GLY A 90 0.30 5.95 7.80
CA GLY A 90 0.86 4.65 7.43
C GLY A 90 -0.20 3.71 6.85
N GLN A 91 0.19 2.96 5.81
CA GLN A 91 -0.62 1.89 5.23
C GLN A 91 -0.49 0.62 6.07
N PHE A 92 -1.58 0.05 6.58
CA PHE A 92 -1.53 -1.15 7.43
C PHE A 92 -1.19 -2.44 6.65
N ARG A 93 -1.65 -2.55 5.40
CA ARG A 93 -1.41 -3.74 4.55
C ARG A 93 -1.38 -3.39 3.07
N ALA A 94 -0.42 -3.92 2.32
CA ALA A 94 -0.27 -3.63 0.90
C ALA A 94 -0.46 -4.87 0.00
N HIS A 95 -0.81 -4.62 -1.26
CA HIS A 95 -0.69 -5.60 -2.34
C HIS A 95 0.78 -6.00 -2.53
N THR A 96 1.07 -7.20 -3.06
CA THR A 96 2.44 -7.70 -3.26
C THR A 96 3.32 -6.74 -4.06
N ALA A 97 2.77 -6.19 -5.15
CA ALA A 97 3.43 -5.18 -5.98
C ALA A 97 3.75 -3.84 -5.27
N LEU A 98 3.22 -3.61 -4.06
CA LEU A 98 3.37 -2.37 -3.32
C LEU A 98 4.12 -2.56 -2.00
N MET A 99 4.61 -3.77 -1.70
CA MET A 99 5.23 -4.06 -0.41
C MET A 99 6.52 -3.28 -0.19
N ASP A 100 7.40 -3.22 -1.18
CA ASP A 100 8.64 -2.43 -1.10
C ASP A 100 8.37 -0.93 -0.90
N PRO A 101 7.61 -0.24 -1.77
CA PRO A 101 7.42 1.21 -1.61
C PRO A 101 6.60 1.56 -0.35
N VAL A 102 5.71 0.68 0.13
CA VAL A 102 5.04 0.90 1.41
C VAL A 102 6.01 0.71 2.58
N ALA A 103 6.89 -0.28 2.54
CA ALA A 103 7.89 -0.48 3.59
C ALA A 103 8.91 0.67 3.64
N ASP A 104 9.31 1.19 2.49
CA ASP A 104 10.22 2.35 2.38
C ASP A 104 9.62 3.64 2.96
N ALA A 105 8.29 3.71 3.16
CA ALA A 105 7.65 4.82 3.87
C ALA A 105 7.89 4.79 5.40
N PHE A 106 8.26 3.64 5.96
CA PHE A 106 8.57 3.47 7.39
C PHE A 106 10.06 3.63 7.68
N ASN A 107 10.71 4.61 7.04
CA ASN A 107 12.17 4.76 7.00
C ASN A 107 12.79 5.63 8.12
N TRP A 108 12.07 5.85 9.23
CA TRP A 108 12.57 6.68 10.33
C TRP A 108 13.92 6.16 10.87
N ASN A 109 14.81 7.09 11.24
CA ASN A 109 16.16 6.83 11.75
C ASN A 109 16.97 5.90 10.83
N ASP A 110 17.16 6.33 9.58
CA ASP A 110 17.90 5.59 8.56
C ASP A 110 17.35 4.17 8.32
N ASN A 111 16.02 4.05 8.26
CA ASN A 111 15.32 2.80 8.02
C ASN A 111 15.60 1.71 9.08
N ALA A 112 15.80 2.10 10.35
CA ALA A 112 16.15 1.20 11.45
C ALA A 112 15.19 0.01 11.60
N GLN A 113 13.89 0.21 11.36
CA GLN A 113 12.91 -0.87 11.42
C GLN A 113 13.19 -1.95 10.37
N MET A 114 13.50 -1.57 9.12
CA MET A 114 13.82 -2.54 8.07
C MET A 114 15.11 -3.29 8.38
N GLN A 115 16.16 -2.58 8.81
CA GLN A 115 17.45 -3.20 9.17
C GLN A 115 17.28 -4.27 10.25
N LEU A 116 16.46 -4.00 11.29
CA LEU A 116 16.14 -4.99 12.32
C LEU A 116 15.41 -6.21 11.76
N ASN A 117 14.41 -6.00 10.90
CA ASN A 117 13.65 -7.09 10.30
C ASN A 117 14.52 -7.98 9.41
N GLU A 118 15.40 -7.40 8.60
CA GLU A 118 16.34 -8.15 7.77
C GLU A 118 17.36 -8.92 8.62
N ALA A 119 17.86 -8.35 9.72
CA ALA A 119 18.74 -9.05 10.65
C ALA A 119 18.06 -10.29 11.27
N ILE A 120 16.81 -10.14 11.75
CA ILE A 120 16.01 -11.25 12.27
C ILE A 120 15.74 -12.29 11.17
N LYS A 121 15.36 -11.84 9.97
CA LYS A 121 15.08 -12.71 8.82
C LYS A 121 16.28 -13.57 8.45
N ASN A 122 17.46 -12.96 8.33
CA ASN A 122 18.69 -13.66 7.98
C ASN A 122 19.18 -14.61 9.08
N ALA A 123 18.90 -14.31 10.36
CA ALA A 123 19.22 -15.19 11.47
C ALA A 123 18.32 -16.45 11.51
N LEU A 124 17.02 -16.30 11.22
CA LEU A 124 16.04 -17.38 11.28
C LEU A 124 15.89 -18.18 9.98
N ASP A 125 16.18 -17.57 8.84
CA ASP A 125 16.10 -18.18 7.51
C ASP A 125 17.37 -17.88 6.70
N PRO A 126 18.51 -18.49 7.06
CA PRO A 126 19.80 -18.19 6.45
C PRO A 126 19.88 -18.53 4.95
N ASN A 127 19.01 -19.42 4.46
CA ASN A 127 18.92 -19.77 3.05
C ASN A 127 17.90 -18.88 2.28
N GLY A 128 17.11 -18.06 2.98
CA GLY A 128 16.12 -17.17 2.36
C GLY A 128 14.99 -17.90 1.63
N ILE A 129 14.52 -19.03 2.17
CA ILE A 129 13.51 -19.89 1.51
C ILE A 129 12.09 -19.35 1.70
N ILE A 130 11.79 -18.77 2.85
CA ILE A 130 10.40 -18.47 3.25
C ILE A 130 10.01 -17.07 2.77
N ALA A 131 9.23 -17.01 1.69
CA ALA A 131 8.56 -15.81 1.17
C ALA A 131 9.47 -14.55 1.09
N PRO A 132 10.58 -14.62 0.32
CA PRO A 132 11.46 -13.47 0.11
C PRO A 132 10.70 -12.26 -0.47
N GLY A 133 10.92 -11.07 0.08
CA GLY A 133 10.28 -9.83 -0.36
C GLY A 133 8.92 -9.56 0.29
N LYS A 134 8.39 -10.47 1.11
CA LYS A 134 7.16 -10.21 1.86
C LYS A 134 7.34 -9.00 2.78
N ASN A 135 6.47 -8.01 2.62
CA ASN A 135 6.53 -6.71 3.31
C ASN A 135 7.83 -5.92 3.05
N GLY A 136 8.49 -6.17 1.92
CA GLY A 136 9.74 -5.49 1.54
C GLY A 136 10.98 -6.01 2.26
N VAL A 137 10.86 -7.09 3.04
CA VAL A 137 11.99 -7.72 3.76
C VAL A 137 12.64 -8.77 2.86
N TRP A 138 13.89 -8.53 2.48
CA TRP A 138 14.64 -9.40 1.58
C TRP A 138 15.74 -10.16 2.33
N PRO A 139 15.93 -11.47 2.07
CA PRO A 139 17.10 -12.18 2.59
C PRO A 139 18.39 -11.68 1.95
N ALA A 140 19.52 -11.79 2.65
CA ALA A 140 20.84 -11.34 2.17
C ALA A 140 21.31 -12.06 0.88
N SER A 141 20.75 -13.23 0.58
CA SER A 141 21.01 -13.96 -0.67
C SER A 141 20.33 -13.37 -1.91
N TYR A 142 19.40 -12.41 -1.73
CA TYR A 142 18.68 -11.74 -2.81
C TYR A 142 19.25 -10.34 -3.05
N ASP A 143 19.60 -10.05 -4.30
CA ASP A 143 19.92 -8.68 -4.74
C ASP A 143 18.62 -7.88 -4.87
N LYS A 144 18.21 -7.17 -3.80
CA LYS A 144 16.95 -6.42 -3.73
C LYS A 144 16.67 -5.61 -5.01
N LYS A 145 17.69 -4.96 -5.59
CA LYS A 145 17.52 -4.13 -6.80
C LYS A 145 17.04 -4.90 -8.03
N LYS A 146 17.31 -6.21 -8.11
CA LYS A 146 16.84 -7.09 -9.20
C LYS A 146 15.42 -7.61 -9.00
N TRP A 147 14.91 -7.54 -7.77
CA TRP A 147 13.66 -8.20 -7.39
C TRP A 147 12.54 -7.23 -7.00
N VAL A 148 12.89 -6.01 -6.59
CA VAL A 148 11.92 -4.94 -6.36
C VAL A 148 11.12 -4.71 -7.64
N LEU A 149 9.81 -4.57 -7.48
CA LEU A 149 8.91 -4.28 -8.58
C LEU A 149 8.89 -2.77 -8.80
N ASP A 150 9.48 -2.33 -9.90
CA ASP A 150 9.42 -0.95 -10.35
C ASP A 150 7.96 -0.60 -10.67
N GLY A 151 7.51 0.59 -10.24
CA GLY A 151 6.15 1.09 -10.51
C GLY A 151 5.85 1.46 -11.96
N ASN A 152 6.64 0.95 -12.92
CA ASN A 152 6.57 1.25 -14.36
C ASN A 152 5.68 0.25 -15.11
#